data_AF-A0A1W9WNG4-F1
#
_entry.id   AF-A0A1W9WNG4-F1
#
_cell.length_a   1.000
_cell.length_b   1.000
_cell.length_c   1.000
_cell.angle_alpha   90.00
_cell.angle_beta   90.00
_cell.angle_gamma   90.00
#
_symmetry.space_group_name_H-M   'P 1'
#
loop_
_entity.id
_entity.type
_entity.pdbx_description
1 polymer ?
#
loop_
_entity_poly.entity_id
_entity_poly.type
_entity_poly.pdbx_seq_one_letter_code
_entity_poly.pdbx_strand_id
1 'polypeptide(L)'
;MDLKVLENLPPWEWPEGTDKMLLGILLDNQKDKSDRLRAAGLAGDYTVINDELAAALLSIVRNGEELAAIRAKAVISLAPVLETAYIDEFENPEDVPISEETFHGIQALLRELYVDMDVPMEVRRRTLEGSVRAPQEWHKEAIREAYSSGDALWRLTAVFCMRYVRGFDTQILEALESENKEIHYEAVCAAGIWEVDAAWSHIASLATSELTDKWLRLAAIEGVGSIRPQEAAEILNDLTLSDDEDIVEMAYEAMAMSGLFPDEGYDDDDGDWDERTLH
;
A
#
# COMPACT_ATOMS: atom_id res chain seq x y z
N MET A 1 -15.69 10.80 21.20
CA MET A 1 -14.45 10.05 21.45
C MET A 1 -13.28 10.91 20.98
N ASP A 2 -12.09 10.77 21.56
CA ASP A 2 -10.89 11.50 21.12
C ASP A 2 -10.27 10.75 19.93
N LEU A 3 -9.99 11.43 18.82
CA LEU A 3 -9.36 10.83 17.63
C LEU A 3 -8.01 10.20 17.97
N LYS A 4 -7.29 10.74 18.96
CA LYS A 4 -6.02 10.16 19.42
C LYS A 4 -6.18 8.78 20.02
N VAL A 5 -7.34 8.48 20.61
CA VAL A 5 -7.61 7.15 21.14
C VAL A 5 -7.79 6.16 19.99
N LEU A 6 -8.53 6.56 18.94
CA LEU A 6 -8.70 5.74 17.74
C LEU A 6 -7.37 5.45 17.03
N GLU A 7 -6.48 6.44 16.92
CA GLU A 7 -5.14 6.25 16.31
C GLU A 7 -4.27 5.19 17.00
N ASN A 8 -4.54 4.89 18.27
CA ASN A 8 -3.79 3.89 19.05
C ASN A 8 -4.52 2.56 19.20
N LEU A 9 -5.74 2.44 18.65
CA LEU A 9 -6.49 1.20 18.64
C LEU A 9 -6.36 0.53 17.27
N PRO A 10 -6.19 -0.79 17.23
CA PRO A 10 -6.36 -1.52 15.98
C PRO A 10 -7.73 -1.24 15.36
N PRO A 11 -7.85 -1.11 14.03
CA PRO A 11 -9.11 -0.72 13.40
C PRO A 11 -10.29 -1.65 13.70
N TRP A 12 -10.05 -2.96 13.85
CA TRP A 12 -11.07 -3.94 14.22
C TRP A 12 -11.60 -3.79 15.66
N GLU A 13 -10.94 -2.99 16.51
CA GLU A 13 -11.41 -2.65 17.86
C GLU A 13 -12.13 -1.29 17.90
N TRP A 14 -12.30 -0.61 16.77
CA TRP A 14 -12.98 0.67 16.73
C TRP A 14 -14.46 0.54 17.10
N PRO A 15 -15.01 1.47 17.91
CA PRO A 15 -16.41 1.40 18.31
C PRO A 15 -17.38 1.56 17.14
N GLU A 16 -18.56 0.99 17.28
CA GLU A 16 -19.68 1.22 16.36
C GLU A 16 -20.00 2.72 16.24
N GLY A 17 -20.22 3.19 15.01
CA GLY A 17 -20.49 4.60 14.71
C GLY A 17 -19.25 5.48 14.52
N THR A 18 -18.05 4.88 14.47
CA THR A 18 -16.80 5.60 14.17
C THR A 18 -16.86 6.25 12.78
N ASP A 19 -17.42 5.58 11.78
CA ASP A 19 -17.73 6.10 10.45
C ASP A 19 -18.49 7.44 10.50
N LYS A 20 -19.59 7.50 11.26
CA LYS A 20 -20.45 8.70 11.40
C LYS A 20 -19.73 9.81 12.14
N MET A 21 -18.92 9.48 13.14
CA MET A 21 -18.11 10.46 13.85
C MET A 21 -17.07 11.08 12.92
N LEU A 22 -16.33 10.27 12.15
CA LEU A 22 -15.35 10.73 11.19
C LEU A 22 -16.00 11.61 10.13
N LEU A 23 -17.11 11.15 9.54
CA LEU A 23 -17.89 11.90 8.55
C LEU A 23 -18.30 13.29 9.08
N GLY A 24 -18.81 13.35 10.32
CA GLY A 24 -19.19 14.62 10.96
C GLY A 24 -18.01 15.58 11.15
N ILE A 25 -16.79 15.08 11.37
CA ILE A 25 -15.58 15.92 11.48
C ILE A 25 -15.12 16.40 10.10
N LEU A 26 -15.15 15.53 9.09
CA LEU A 26 -14.72 15.86 7.73
C LEU A 26 -15.56 16.98 7.12
N LEU A 27 -16.89 16.91 7.32
CA LEU A 27 -17.86 17.86 6.75
C LEU A 27 -17.90 19.21 7.49
N ASP A 28 -17.38 19.29 8.72
CA ASP A 28 -17.39 20.52 9.50
C ASP A 28 -16.12 21.34 9.28
N ASN A 29 -16.18 22.28 8.33
CA ASN A 29 -15.07 23.19 8.01
C ASN A 29 -14.65 24.12 9.16
N GLN A 30 -15.43 24.19 10.25
CA GLN A 30 -15.08 24.96 11.45
C GLN A 30 -14.31 24.14 12.48
N LYS A 31 -14.19 22.82 12.30
CA LYS A 31 -13.36 21.97 13.17
C LYS A 31 -11.90 22.36 13.08
N ASP A 32 -11.19 22.03 14.16
CA ASP A 32 -9.76 22.20 14.22
C ASP A 32 -9.08 21.46 13.05
N LYS A 33 -8.10 22.12 12.44
CA LYS A 33 -7.39 21.61 11.27
C LYS A 33 -6.63 20.32 11.58
N SER A 34 -6.12 20.17 12.81
CA SER A 34 -5.47 18.94 13.26
C SER A 34 -6.48 17.80 13.37
N ASP A 35 -7.67 18.06 13.90
CA ASP A 35 -8.73 17.04 13.98
C ASP A 35 -9.22 16.62 12.59
N ARG A 36 -9.42 17.57 11.68
CA ARG A 36 -9.79 17.26 10.29
C ARG A 36 -8.70 16.48 9.55
N LEU A 37 -7.43 16.80 9.78
CA LEU A 37 -6.31 16.04 9.21
C LEU A 37 -6.28 14.60 9.72
N ARG A 38 -6.49 14.38 11.02
CA ARG A 38 -6.58 13.04 11.62
C ARG A 38 -7.76 12.26 11.08
N ALA A 39 -8.94 12.90 11.07
CA ALA A 39 -10.16 12.27 10.56
C ALA A 39 -10.01 11.89 9.08
N ALA A 40 -9.36 12.74 8.27
CA ALA A 40 -9.08 12.41 6.87
C ALA A 40 -8.22 11.16 6.76
N GLY A 41 -7.23 11.02 7.65
CA GLY A 41 -6.40 9.82 7.73
C GLY A 41 -7.15 8.55 8.08
N LEU A 42 -7.95 8.60 9.15
CA LEU A 42 -8.67 7.43 9.68
C LEU A 42 -9.84 6.99 8.79
N ALA A 43 -10.46 7.92 8.05
CA ALA A 43 -11.62 7.63 7.22
C ALA A 43 -11.34 6.70 6.03
N GLY A 44 -10.08 6.51 5.67
CA GLY A 44 -9.66 5.61 4.60
C GLY A 44 -9.47 4.15 5.02
N ASP A 45 -9.63 3.86 6.31
CA ASP A 45 -9.47 2.50 6.82
C ASP A 45 -10.61 1.59 6.32
N TYR A 46 -10.25 0.37 5.92
CA TYR A 46 -11.18 -0.62 5.37
C TYR A 46 -12.36 -0.92 6.31
N THR A 47 -12.15 -0.83 7.62
CA THR A 47 -13.20 -1.12 8.62
C THR A 47 -14.33 -0.10 8.66
N VAL A 48 -14.12 1.10 8.11
CA VAL A 48 -15.11 2.20 8.19
C VAL A 48 -15.42 2.85 6.86
N ILE A 49 -14.49 2.83 5.90
CA ILE A 49 -14.69 3.48 4.60
C ILE A 49 -15.98 2.97 3.94
N ASN A 50 -16.71 3.90 3.34
CA ASN A 50 -17.94 3.66 2.61
C ASN A 50 -18.14 4.78 1.59
N ASP A 51 -19.20 4.71 0.79
CA ASP A 51 -19.52 5.73 -0.22
C ASP A 51 -19.63 7.15 0.39
N GLU A 52 -20.22 7.32 1.57
CA GLU A 52 -20.35 8.63 2.20
C GLU A 52 -19.01 9.22 2.65
N LEU A 53 -18.14 8.41 3.25
CA LEU A 53 -16.78 8.83 3.64
C LEU A 53 -15.91 9.09 2.41
N ALA A 54 -15.99 8.24 1.39
CA ALA A 54 -15.29 8.45 0.13
C ALA A 54 -15.74 9.77 -0.53
N ALA A 55 -17.05 10.05 -0.57
CA ALA A 55 -17.58 11.31 -1.08
C ALA A 55 -17.12 12.53 -0.26
N ALA A 56 -17.03 12.41 1.07
CA ALA A 56 -16.51 13.46 1.94
C ALA A 56 -15.02 13.72 1.70
N LEU A 57 -14.20 12.66 1.57
CA LEU A 57 -12.78 12.76 1.22
C LEU A 57 -12.60 13.40 -0.17
N LEU A 58 -13.37 12.97 -1.18
CA LEU A 58 -13.34 13.59 -2.52
C LEU A 58 -13.70 15.08 -2.49
N SER A 59 -14.67 15.46 -1.67
CA SER A 59 -15.06 16.86 -1.48
C SER A 59 -13.92 17.69 -0.89
N ILE A 60 -13.18 17.13 0.07
CA ILE A 60 -11.96 17.74 0.64
C ILE A 60 -10.89 17.89 -0.44
N VAL A 61 -10.62 16.82 -1.20
CA VAL A 61 -9.60 16.77 -2.26
C VAL A 61 -9.85 17.85 -3.32
N ARG A 62 -11.12 18.05 -3.72
CA ARG A 62 -11.55 19.08 -4.69
C ARG A 62 -11.52 20.51 -4.14
N ASN A 63 -11.59 20.69 -2.82
CA ASN A 63 -11.70 22.03 -2.23
C ASN A 63 -10.36 22.80 -2.33
N GLY A 64 -10.23 23.70 -3.30
CA GLY A 64 -9.04 24.52 -3.49
C GLY A 64 -8.70 25.47 -2.33
N GLU A 65 -9.68 25.82 -1.49
CA GLU A 65 -9.50 26.66 -0.29
C GLU A 65 -9.01 25.83 0.92
N GLU A 66 -9.05 24.49 0.83
CA GLU A 66 -8.58 23.60 1.88
C GLU A 66 -7.06 23.55 1.94
N LEU A 67 -6.52 23.31 3.14
CA LEU A 67 -5.10 23.11 3.32
C LEU A 67 -4.58 21.95 2.45
N ALA A 68 -3.50 22.21 1.71
CA ALA A 68 -2.84 21.23 0.86
C ALA A 68 -2.53 19.91 1.60
N ALA A 69 -2.09 19.98 2.86
CA ALA A 69 -1.83 18.80 3.68
C ALA A 69 -3.09 17.94 3.96
N ILE A 70 -4.25 18.56 4.18
CA ILE A 70 -5.52 17.84 4.41
C ILE A 70 -6.01 17.22 3.08
N ARG A 71 -5.90 17.97 1.98
CA ARG A 71 -6.21 17.46 0.63
C ARG A 71 -5.33 16.26 0.28
N ALA A 72 -4.01 16.40 0.47
CA ALA A 72 -3.02 15.36 0.25
C ALA A 72 -3.30 14.12 1.11
N LYS A 73 -3.64 14.31 2.39
CA LYS A 73 -4.00 13.20 3.28
C LYS A 73 -5.28 12.50 2.81
N ALA A 74 -6.30 13.25 2.40
CA ALA A 74 -7.55 12.67 1.91
C ALA A 74 -7.36 11.85 0.62
N VAL A 75 -6.48 12.28 -0.28
CA VAL A 75 -6.07 11.47 -1.45
C VAL A 75 -5.45 10.14 -1.01
N ILE A 76 -4.47 10.18 -0.10
CA ILE A 76 -3.78 8.97 0.36
C ILE A 76 -4.74 8.02 1.07
N SER A 77 -5.73 8.55 1.80
CA SER A 77 -6.74 7.74 2.46
C SER A 77 -7.74 7.08 1.50
N LEU A 78 -7.92 7.59 0.28
CA LEU A 78 -8.71 6.91 -0.75
C LEU A 78 -7.94 5.78 -1.45
N ALA A 79 -6.62 5.72 -1.28
CA ALA A 79 -5.74 4.83 -2.04
C ALA A 79 -5.96 3.33 -1.75
N PRO A 80 -6.14 2.88 -0.48
CA PRO A 80 -6.40 1.47 -0.19
C PRO A 80 -7.71 0.96 -0.80
N VAL A 81 -8.79 1.74 -0.72
CA VAL A 81 -10.08 1.31 -1.28
C VAL A 81 -10.07 1.24 -2.81
N LEU A 82 -9.28 2.09 -3.47
CA LEU A 82 -9.01 1.97 -4.91
C LEU A 82 -8.29 0.66 -5.24
N GLU A 83 -7.30 0.28 -4.44
CA GLU A 83 -6.56 -0.96 -4.62
C GLU A 83 -7.45 -2.19 -4.46
N THR A 84 -8.22 -2.25 -3.37
CA THR A 84 -9.16 -3.34 -3.12
C THR A 84 -10.16 -3.47 -4.26
N ALA A 85 -10.82 -2.38 -4.66
CA ALA A 85 -11.77 -2.39 -5.77
C ALA A 85 -11.13 -2.79 -7.11
N TYR A 86 -9.87 -2.43 -7.33
CA TYR A 86 -9.12 -2.80 -8.54
C TYR A 86 -8.73 -4.28 -8.55
N ILE A 87 -8.33 -4.85 -7.41
CA ILE A 87 -7.93 -6.26 -7.29
C ILE A 87 -9.17 -7.17 -7.35
N ASP A 88 -10.25 -6.80 -6.66
CA ASP A 88 -11.48 -7.59 -6.60
C ASP A 88 -12.32 -7.49 -7.87
N GLU A 89 -12.14 -6.42 -8.66
CA GLU A 89 -12.94 -6.12 -9.86
C GLU A 89 -14.46 -6.11 -9.62
N PHE A 90 -14.89 -5.89 -8.38
CA PHE A 90 -16.29 -5.97 -7.93
C PHE A 90 -16.92 -7.35 -8.18
N GLU A 91 -16.13 -8.42 -8.20
CA GLU A 91 -16.62 -9.79 -8.33
C GLU A 91 -17.53 -10.16 -7.16
N ASN A 92 -17.18 -9.71 -5.94
CA ASN A 92 -18.02 -9.84 -4.76
C ASN A 92 -18.36 -8.46 -4.15
N PRO A 93 -19.62 -7.99 -4.28
CA PRO A 93 -20.04 -6.71 -3.71
C PRO A 93 -19.87 -6.58 -2.19
N GLU A 94 -19.74 -7.69 -1.45
CA GLU A 94 -19.49 -7.66 0.00
C GLU A 94 -18.02 -7.38 0.36
N ASP A 95 -17.10 -7.58 -0.59
CA ASP A 95 -15.64 -7.41 -0.40
C ASP A 95 -15.13 -6.03 -0.85
N VAL A 96 -15.99 -5.21 -1.48
CA VAL A 96 -15.66 -3.83 -1.86
C VAL A 96 -16.53 -2.83 -1.09
N PRO A 97 -15.93 -2.01 -0.20
CA PRO A 97 -16.70 -1.16 0.71
C PRO A 97 -17.29 0.11 0.04
N ILE A 98 -17.03 0.33 -1.25
CA ILE A 98 -17.58 1.45 -2.03
C ILE A 98 -18.27 0.92 -3.29
N SER A 99 -19.18 1.71 -3.85
CA SER A 99 -19.78 1.41 -5.15
C SER A 99 -18.80 1.61 -6.32
N GLU A 100 -19.07 0.91 -7.42
CA GLU A 100 -18.34 1.08 -8.70
C GLU A 100 -18.44 2.52 -9.24
N GLU A 101 -19.58 3.19 -9.01
CA GLU A 101 -19.76 4.60 -9.34
C GLU A 101 -18.77 5.49 -8.57
N THR A 102 -18.65 5.29 -7.25
CA THR A 102 -17.70 6.02 -6.41
C THR A 102 -16.27 5.74 -6.84
N PHE A 103 -15.91 4.48 -7.12
CA PHE A 103 -14.58 4.09 -7.60
C PHE A 103 -14.19 4.86 -8.88
N HIS A 104 -15.04 4.86 -9.90
CA HIS A 104 -14.77 5.61 -11.13
C HIS A 104 -14.77 7.13 -10.89
N GLY A 105 -15.61 7.63 -9.99
CA GLY A 105 -15.60 9.02 -9.55
C GLY A 105 -14.26 9.44 -8.93
N ILE A 106 -13.68 8.59 -8.09
CA ILE A 106 -12.34 8.81 -7.52
C ILE A 106 -11.29 8.85 -8.63
N GLN A 107 -11.25 7.83 -9.51
CA GLN A 107 -10.27 7.77 -10.60
C GLN A 107 -10.31 9.02 -11.50
N ALA A 108 -11.53 9.45 -11.88
CA ALA A 108 -11.72 10.63 -12.72
C ALA A 108 -11.20 11.91 -12.05
N LEU A 109 -11.54 12.14 -10.78
CA LEU A 109 -11.10 13.33 -10.05
C LEU A 109 -9.58 13.35 -9.85
N LEU A 110 -8.98 12.21 -9.49
CA LEU A 110 -7.52 12.14 -9.30
C LEU A 110 -6.79 12.44 -10.61
N ARG A 111 -7.25 11.91 -11.74
CA ARG A 111 -6.66 12.25 -13.04
C ARG A 111 -6.78 13.74 -13.36
N GLU A 112 -7.94 14.35 -13.12
CA GLU A 112 -8.16 15.79 -13.31
C GLU A 112 -7.18 16.63 -12.49
N LEU A 113 -7.03 16.32 -11.20
CA LEU A 113 -6.15 17.06 -10.30
C LEU A 113 -4.67 16.87 -10.61
N TYR A 114 -4.27 15.71 -11.14
CA TYR A 114 -2.87 15.47 -11.51
C TYR A 114 -2.43 16.37 -12.68
N VAL A 115 -3.29 16.53 -13.69
CA VAL A 115 -2.97 17.31 -14.90
C VAL A 115 -3.14 18.82 -14.69
N ASP A 116 -3.91 19.24 -13.67
CA ASP A 116 -4.07 20.64 -13.33
C ASP A 116 -2.81 21.20 -12.66
N MET A 117 -2.13 22.11 -13.35
CA MET A 117 -0.89 22.74 -12.90
C MET A 117 -1.11 23.80 -11.80
N ASP A 118 -2.34 24.26 -11.60
CA ASP A 118 -2.69 25.20 -10.53
C ASP A 118 -2.86 24.47 -9.17
N VAL A 119 -3.01 23.14 -9.20
CA VAL A 119 -3.02 22.32 -7.98
C VAL A 119 -1.63 22.31 -7.35
N PRO A 120 -1.50 22.53 -6.02
CA PRO A 120 -0.21 22.51 -5.34
C PRO A 120 0.56 21.22 -5.58
N MET A 121 1.87 21.33 -5.79
CA MET A 121 2.75 20.20 -6.10
C MET A 121 2.59 19.01 -5.14
N GLU A 122 2.47 19.26 -3.83
CA GLU A 122 2.27 18.21 -2.84
C GLU A 122 0.98 17.42 -3.08
N VAL A 123 -0.12 18.10 -3.39
CA VAL A 123 -1.40 17.44 -3.71
C VAL A 123 -1.26 16.64 -4.99
N ARG A 124 -0.65 17.19 -6.06
CA ARG A 124 -0.42 16.48 -7.32
C ARG A 124 0.43 15.22 -7.15
N ARG A 125 1.48 15.28 -6.32
CA ARG A 125 2.31 14.12 -6.00
C ARG A 125 1.49 13.02 -5.32
N ARG A 126 0.75 13.37 -4.26
CA ARG A 126 -0.13 12.40 -3.56
C ARG A 126 -1.24 11.88 -4.47
N THR A 127 -1.76 12.71 -5.37
CA THR A 127 -2.71 12.30 -6.41
C THR A 127 -2.14 11.20 -7.29
N LEU A 128 -0.91 11.35 -7.77
CA LEU A 128 -0.26 10.29 -8.54
C LEU A 128 -0.10 9.02 -7.68
N GLU A 129 0.45 9.12 -6.48
CA GLU A 129 0.66 7.99 -5.56
C GLU A 129 -0.64 7.26 -5.18
N GLY A 130 -1.73 8.00 -4.97
CA GLY A 130 -3.04 7.42 -4.68
C GLY A 130 -3.66 6.76 -5.91
N SER A 131 -3.54 7.40 -7.08
CA SER A 131 -4.15 6.90 -8.33
C SER A 131 -3.52 5.61 -8.85
N VAL A 132 -2.21 5.42 -8.68
CA VAL A 132 -1.51 4.24 -9.20
C VAL A 132 -1.94 2.92 -8.55
N ARG A 133 -2.61 2.98 -7.39
CA ARG A 133 -3.21 1.82 -6.72
C ARG A 133 -4.33 1.16 -7.52
N ALA A 134 -4.92 1.88 -8.47
CA ALA A 134 -5.79 1.35 -9.51
C ALA A 134 -5.24 1.76 -10.90
N PRO A 135 -4.22 1.06 -11.43
CA PRO A 135 -3.49 1.46 -12.62
C PRO A 135 -4.36 1.84 -13.84
N GLN A 136 -4.02 2.95 -14.50
CA GLN A 136 -4.65 3.44 -15.73
C GLN A 136 -3.57 3.78 -16.77
N GLU A 137 -3.95 3.81 -18.05
CA GLU A 137 -3.00 4.01 -19.18
C GLU A 137 -2.12 5.27 -19.06
N TRP A 138 -2.62 6.32 -18.41
CA TRP A 138 -1.90 7.59 -18.28
C TRP A 138 -0.76 7.54 -17.26
N HIS A 139 -0.74 6.56 -16.33
CA HIS A 139 0.26 6.50 -15.27
C HIS A 139 1.68 6.26 -15.80
N LYS A 140 1.84 5.46 -16.86
CA LYS A 140 3.17 5.16 -17.40
C LYS A 140 3.92 6.43 -17.80
N GLU A 141 3.24 7.36 -18.46
CA GLU A 141 3.90 8.60 -18.88
C GLU A 141 4.09 9.56 -17.71
N ALA A 142 3.09 9.69 -16.83
CA ALA A 142 3.18 10.46 -15.59
C ALA A 142 4.39 10.06 -14.72
N ILE A 143 4.65 8.76 -14.59
CA ILE A 143 5.79 8.23 -13.83
C ILE A 143 7.11 8.54 -14.53
N ARG A 144 7.20 8.42 -15.86
CA ARG A 144 8.42 8.79 -16.63
C ARG A 144 8.74 10.28 -16.48
N GLU A 145 7.74 11.13 -16.60
CA GLU A 145 7.88 12.57 -16.43
C GLU A 145 8.33 12.92 -15.01
N ALA A 146 7.69 12.33 -13.99
CA ALA A 146 8.06 12.53 -12.60
C ALA A 146 9.51 12.08 -12.30
N TYR A 147 9.92 10.91 -12.80
CA TYR A 147 11.27 10.37 -12.60
C TYR A 147 12.35 11.25 -13.25
N SER A 148 12.07 11.78 -14.45
CA SER A 148 13.00 12.60 -15.24
C SER A 148 12.96 14.10 -14.93
N SER A 149 12.09 14.54 -14.02
CA SER A 149 11.88 15.95 -13.67
C SER A 149 13.11 16.68 -13.09
N GLY A 150 14.07 15.93 -12.55
CA GLY A 150 15.22 16.47 -11.82
C GLY A 150 14.90 16.94 -10.40
N ASP A 151 13.64 16.89 -9.99
CA ASP A 151 13.20 17.20 -8.64
C ASP A 151 13.18 15.94 -7.76
N ALA A 152 13.83 15.99 -6.60
CA ALA A 152 13.99 14.82 -5.72
C ALA A 152 12.65 14.30 -5.17
N LEU A 153 11.68 15.19 -4.95
CA LEU A 153 10.36 14.84 -4.45
C LEU A 153 9.56 14.14 -5.55
N TRP A 154 9.58 14.65 -6.78
CA TRP A 154 8.96 13.96 -7.92
C TRP A 154 9.63 12.62 -8.24
N ARG A 155 10.96 12.53 -8.11
CA ARG A 155 11.68 11.25 -8.29
C ARG A 155 11.25 10.23 -7.24
N LEU A 156 11.12 10.62 -5.96
CA LEU A 156 10.59 9.74 -4.92
C LEU A 156 9.17 9.25 -5.25
N THR A 157 8.27 10.16 -5.63
CA THR A 157 6.91 9.78 -6.03
C THR A 157 6.91 8.84 -7.23
N ALA A 158 7.78 9.06 -8.22
CA ALA A 158 7.90 8.17 -9.36
C ALA A 158 8.31 6.76 -8.95
N VAL A 159 9.33 6.62 -8.08
CA VAL A 159 9.80 5.31 -7.61
C VAL A 159 8.76 4.61 -6.75
N PHE A 160 8.05 5.32 -5.88
CA PHE A 160 6.88 4.78 -5.18
C PHE A 160 5.87 4.20 -6.17
N CYS A 161 5.55 4.95 -7.24
CA CYS A 161 4.57 4.53 -8.23
C CYS A 161 5.01 3.31 -9.06
N MET A 162 6.32 3.10 -9.21
CA MET A 162 6.87 1.94 -9.90
C MET A 162 6.53 0.63 -9.20
N ARG A 163 6.11 0.64 -7.93
CA ARG A 163 5.59 -0.54 -7.22
C ARG A 163 4.26 -1.03 -7.77
N TYR A 164 3.45 -0.13 -8.33
CA TYR A 164 2.09 -0.45 -8.79
C TYR A 164 1.98 -0.52 -10.32
N VAL A 165 2.91 0.12 -11.03
CA VAL A 165 2.92 0.15 -12.50
C VAL A 165 4.19 -0.51 -13.03
N ARG A 166 4.03 -1.59 -13.78
CA ARG A 166 5.14 -2.36 -14.38
C ARG A 166 5.79 -1.62 -15.56
N GLY A 167 7.05 -1.96 -15.84
CA GLY A 167 7.79 -1.55 -17.04
C GLY A 167 8.89 -0.52 -16.78
N PHE A 168 9.43 -0.52 -15.55
CA PHE A 168 10.42 0.45 -15.07
C PHE A 168 11.68 -0.20 -14.49
N ASP A 169 11.97 -1.45 -14.83
CA ASP A 169 13.07 -2.24 -14.27
C ASP A 169 14.41 -1.48 -14.32
N THR A 170 14.69 -0.78 -15.43
CA THR A 170 15.90 0.06 -15.55
C THR A 170 15.93 1.21 -14.53
N GLN A 171 14.81 1.91 -14.35
CA GLN A 171 14.69 3.02 -13.40
C GLN A 171 14.69 2.54 -11.94
N ILE A 172 14.13 1.36 -11.68
CA ILE A 172 14.18 0.68 -10.38
C ILE A 172 15.64 0.36 -10.03
N LEU A 173 16.37 -0.29 -10.95
CA LEU A 173 17.80 -0.60 -10.75
C LEU A 173 18.64 0.65 -10.54
N GLU A 174 18.40 1.73 -11.29
CA GLU A 174 19.07 3.01 -11.06
C GLU A 174 18.72 3.61 -9.68
N ALA A 175 17.47 3.48 -9.23
CA ALA A 175 17.02 4.01 -7.95
C ALA A 175 17.56 3.22 -6.73
N LEU A 176 17.93 1.95 -6.89
CA LEU A 176 18.59 1.14 -5.85
C LEU A 176 19.96 1.69 -5.45
N GLU A 177 20.59 2.48 -6.31
CA GLU A 177 21.88 3.14 -6.06
C GLU A 177 21.73 4.53 -5.39
N SER A 178 20.50 4.93 -5.04
CA SER A 178 20.25 6.25 -4.47
C SER A 178 20.73 6.35 -3.02
N GLU A 179 21.49 7.41 -2.70
CA GLU A 179 21.81 7.75 -1.30
C GLU A 179 20.59 8.28 -0.52
N ASN A 180 19.51 8.64 -1.21
CA ASN A 180 18.26 9.01 -0.54
C ASN A 180 17.56 7.75 -0.05
N LYS A 181 17.52 7.58 1.27
CA LYS A 181 16.93 6.41 1.95
C LYS A 181 15.47 6.15 1.55
N GLU A 182 14.65 7.17 1.34
CA GLU A 182 13.25 6.99 0.93
C GLU A 182 13.16 6.48 -0.51
N ILE A 183 14.00 6.99 -1.41
CA ILE A 183 14.04 6.49 -2.80
C ILE A 183 14.55 5.04 -2.83
N HIS A 184 15.60 4.76 -2.06
CA HIS A 184 16.17 3.43 -1.96
C HIS A 184 15.15 2.41 -1.43
N TYR A 185 14.38 2.78 -0.40
CA TYR A 185 13.28 1.98 0.12
C TYR A 185 12.29 1.57 -0.96
N GLU A 186 11.73 2.57 -1.65
CA GLU A 186 10.68 2.35 -2.64
C GLU A 186 11.20 1.53 -3.82
N ALA A 187 12.49 1.69 -4.17
CA ALA A 187 13.15 0.88 -5.19
C ALA A 187 13.32 -0.58 -4.75
N VAL A 188 13.65 -0.85 -3.48
CA VAL A 188 13.69 -2.21 -2.92
C VAL A 188 12.31 -2.86 -2.99
N CYS A 189 11.26 -2.16 -2.55
CA CYS A 189 9.90 -2.65 -2.65
C CYS A 189 9.49 -2.93 -4.12
N ALA A 190 9.77 -2.00 -5.04
CA ALA A 190 9.44 -2.17 -6.45
C ALA A 190 10.19 -3.33 -7.10
N ALA A 191 11.46 -3.54 -6.73
CA ALA A 191 12.26 -4.67 -7.20
C ALA A 191 11.69 -6.01 -6.73
N GLY A 192 11.23 -6.08 -5.47
CA GLY A 192 10.54 -7.26 -4.93
C GLY A 192 9.23 -7.56 -5.66
N ILE A 193 8.33 -6.57 -5.73
CA ILE A 193 7.00 -6.72 -6.36
C ILE A 193 7.07 -7.18 -7.82
N TRP A 194 8.03 -6.68 -8.59
CA TRP A 194 8.19 -7.04 -10.00
C TRP A 194 9.21 -8.13 -10.25
N GLU A 195 9.74 -8.75 -9.20
CA GLU A 195 10.69 -9.85 -9.28
C GLU A 195 11.89 -9.49 -10.18
N VAL A 196 12.44 -8.29 -9.98
CA VAL A 196 13.51 -7.75 -10.84
C VAL A 196 14.80 -8.54 -10.59
N ASP A 197 15.03 -9.58 -11.38
CA ASP A 197 16.12 -10.55 -11.23
C ASP A 197 17.51 -9.90 -11.09
N ALA A 198 17.78 -8.83 -11.86
CA ALA A 198 19.04 -8.11 -11.82
C ALA A 198 19.31 -7.40 -10.47
N ALA A 199 18.28 -7.17 -9.65
CA ALA A 199 18.39 -6.57 -8.34
C ALA A 199 18.87 -7.58 -7.27
N TRP A 200 18.84 -8.88 -7.55
CA TRP A 200 19.07 -9.95 -6.57
C TRP A 200 20.27 -9.70 -5.66
N SER A 201 21.45 -9.41 -6.23
CA SER A 201 22.67 -9.21 -5.45
C SER A 201 22.57 -8.05 -4.45
N HIS A 202 21.87 -6.98 -4.81
CA HIS A 202 21.68 -5.82 -3.95
C HIS A 202 20.69 -6.13 -2.83
N ILE A 203 19.54 -6.72 -3.18
CA ILE A 203 18.46 -7.04 -2.22
C ILE A 203 18.93 -8.10 -1.21
N ALA A 204 19.60 -9.17 -1.66
CA ALA A 204 20.16 -10.19 -0.78
C ALA A 204 21.23 -9.63 0.17
N SER A 205 22.06 -8.69 -0.30
CA SER A 205 23.03 -8.01 0.57
C SER A 205 22.35 -7.16 1.65
N LEU A 206 21.23 -6.52 1.34
CA LEU A 206 20.48 -5.71 2.30
C LEU A 206 19.81 -6.59 3.36
N ALA A 207 19.19 -7.70 2.94
CA ALA A 207 18.50 -8.64 3.83
C ALA A 207 19.43 -9.31 4.85
N THR A 208 20.65 -9.68 4.41
CA THR A 208 21.62 -10.42 5.23
C THR A 208 22.51 -9.54 6.12
N SER A 209 22.64 -8.25 5.81
CA SER A 209 23.49 -7.33 6.56
C SER A 209 22.79 -6.78 7.80
N GLU A 210 23.35 -7.05 8.98
CA GLU A 210 22.91 -6.45 10.26
C GLU A 210 23.15 -4.94 10.35
N LEU A 211 23.96 -4.37 9.44
CA LEU A 211 24.20 -2.93 9.35
C LEU A 211 23.11 -2.19 8.58
N THR A 212 22.22 -2.92 7.90
CA THR A 212 21.08 -2.32 7.18
C THR A 212 20.06 -1.81 8.18
N ASP A 213 19.57 -0.58 7.98
CA ASP A 213 18.49 -0.02 8.80
C ASP A 213 17.28 -0.99 8.81
N LYS A 214 16.70 -1.25 9.99
CA LYS A 214 15.69 -2.30 10.20
C LYS A 214 14.56 -2.30 9.18
N TRP A 215 13.95 -1.14 8.93
CA TRP A 215 12.82 -1.01 7.99
C TRP A 215 13.22 -1.36 6.54
N LEU A 216 14.45 -1.02 6.12
CA LEU A 216 14.96 -1.35 4.79
C LEU A 216 15.31 -2.84 4.70
N ARG A 217 15.83 -3.41 5.80
CA ARG A 217 16.12 -4.83 5.91
C ARG A 217 14.84 -5.66 5.81
N LEU A 218 13.75 -5.27 6.48
CA LEU A 218 12.44 -5.94 6.38
C LEU A 218 11.93 -5.97 4.94
N ALA A 219 11.94 -4.84 4.23
CA ALA A 219 11.55 -4.80 2.82
C ALA A 219 12.47 -5.64 1.90
N ALA A 220 13.76 -5.74 2.24
CA ALA A 220 14.69 -6.59 1.50
C ALA A 220 14.44 -8.10 1.77
N ILE A 221 14.02 -8.47 2.97
CA ILE A 221 13.66 -9.85 3.34
C ILE A 221 12.42 -10.29 2.56
N GLU A 222 11.39 -9.45 2.49
CA GLU A 222 10.23 -9.67 1.62
C GLU A 222 10.69 -9.81 0.16
N GLY A 223 11.52 -8.87 -0.31
CA GLY A 223 12.00 -8.85 -1.69
C GLY A 223 12.82 -10.07 -2.13
N VAL A 224 13.68 -10.65 -1.27
CA VAL A 224 14.41 -11.88 -1.63
C VAL A 224 13.46 -13.06 -1.83
N GLY A 225 12.41 -13.17 -1.01
CA GLY A 225 11.40 -14.22 -1.10
C GLY A 225 10.64 -14.18 -2.43
N SER A 226 10.39 -12.98 -2.97
CA SER A 226 9.73 -12.82 -4.28
C SER A 226 10.69 -13.00 -5.47
N ILE A 227 11.89 -12.40 -5.43
CA ILE A 227 12.77 -12.32 -6.62
C ILE A 227 13.35 -13.70 -7.00
N ARG A 228 13.85 -14.45 -6.01
CA ARG A 228 14.41 -15.80 -6.22
C ARG A 228 14.09 -16.70 -5.03
N PRO A 229 12.85 -17.22 -4.96
CA PRO A 229 12.39 -18.08 -3.86
C PRO A 229 13.37 -19.20 -3.49
N GLN A 230 13.87 -19.96 -4.47
CA GLN A 230 14.69 -21.14 -4.21
C GLN A 230 16.06 -20.76 -3.64
N GLU A 231 16.71 -19.74 -4.20
CA GLU A 231 17.98 -19.22 -3.68
C GLU A 231 17.80 -18.46 -2.35
N ALA A 232 16.64 -17.88 -2.10
CA ALA A 232 16.32 -17.18 -0.85
C ALA A 232 16.10 -18.14 0.33
N ALA A 233 15.79 -19.41 0.08
CA ALA A 233 15.47 -20.38 1.14
C ALA A 233 16.55 -20.46 2.23
N GLU A 234 17.83 -20.49 1.87
CA GLU A 234 18.92 -20.52 2.85
C GLU A 234 18.99 -19.20 3.65
N ILE A 235 18.88 -18.05 2.96
CA ILE A 235 18.88 -16.73 3.58
C ILE A 235 17.73 -16.60 4.58
N LEU A 236 16.52 -16.95 4.17
CA LEU A 236 15.32 -16.85 5.01
C LEU A 236 15.42 -17.78 6.22
N ASN A 237 15.91 -19.01 6.04
CA ASN A 237 16.09 -19.95 7.16
C ASN A 237 17.06 -19.41 8.20
N ASP A 238 18.18 -18.83 7.79
CA ASP A 238 19.14 -18.21 8.70
C ASP A 238 18.51 -17.03 9.46
N LEU A 239 17.66 -16.24 8.79
CA LEU A 239 16.96 -15.09 9.40
C LEU A 239 15.92 -15.50 10.44
N THR A 240 15.31 -16.69 10.35
CA THR A 240 14.41 -17.21 11.40
C THR A 240 15.11 -17.47 12.74
N LEU A 241 16.45 -17.47 12.76
CA LEU A 241 17.27 -17.62 13.96
C LEU A 241 17.73 -16.28 14.55
N SER A 242 17.22 -15.15 14.05
CA SER A 242 17.56 -13.82 14.55
C SER A 242 17.03 -13.58 15.97
N ASP A 243 17.74 -12.74 16.72
CA ASP A 243 17.27 -12.22 18.02
C ASP A 243 16.20 -11.11 17.86
N ASP A 244 15.96 -10.61 16.64
CA ASP A 244 14.97 -9.58 16.34
C ASP A 244 13.65 -10.24 15.85
N GLU A 245 12.60 -10.12 16.67
CA GLU A 245 11.29 -10.74 16.41
C GLU A 245 10.67 -10.30 15.09
N ASP A 246 10.77 -9.01 14.72
CA ASP A 246 10.22 -8.51 13.44
C ASP A 246 10.95 -9.13 12.24
N ILE A 247 12.25 -9.44 12.38
CA ILE A 247 13.05 -10.10 11.33
C ILE A 247 12.61 -11.56 11.18
N VAL A 248 12.38 -12.24 12.30
CA VAL A 248 11.90 -13.63 12.32
C VAL A 248 10.51 -13.73 11.68
N GLU A 249 9.58 -12.85 12.08
CA GLU A 249 8.22 -12.78 11.53
C GLU A 249 8.25 -12.54 10.02
N MET A 250 8.98 -11.52 9.56
CA MET A 250 9.12 -11.21 8.14
C MET A 250 9.76 -12.34 7.34
N ALA A 251 10.73 -13.07 7.91
CA ALA A 251 11.33 -14.22 7.25
C ALA A 251 10.30 -15.35 7.06
N TYR A 252 9.47 -15.63 8.07
CA TYR A 252 8.40 -16.61 7.95
C TYR A 252 7.32 -16.19 6.94
N GLU A 253 6.92 -14.91 6.93
CA GLU A 253 5.99 -14.38 5.94
C GLU A 253 6.54 -14.55 4.51
N ALA A 254 7.80 -14.19 4.28
CA ALA A 254 8.45 -14.34 2.98
C ALA A 254 8.53 -15.82 2.53
N MET A 255 8.78 -16.77 3.47
CA MET A 255 8.73 -18.20 3.16
C MET A 255 7.32 -18.68 2.80
N ALA A 256 6.29 -18.19 3.49
CA ALA A 256 4.89 -18.52 3.23
C ALA A 256 4.46 -18.05 1.85
N MET A 257 4.74 -16.80 1.52
CA MET A 257 4.37 -16.19 0.24
C MET A 257 5.11 -16.81 -0.95
N SER A 258 6.32 -17.31 -0.74
CA SER A 258 7.15 -17.91 -1.80
C SER A 258 6.87 -19.39 -2.07
N GLY A 259 5.94 -20.01 -1.32
CA GLY A 259 5.65 -21.45 -1.44
C GLY A 259 6.81 -22.35 -1.01
N LEU A 260 7.72 -21.83 -0.17
CA LEU A 260 8.85 -22.59 0.38
C LEU A 260 8.45 -23.49 1.55
N PHE A 261 7.28 -23.26 2.15
CA PHE A 261 6.64 -24.33 2.90
C PHE A 261 6.13 -25.37 1.90
N PRO A 262 6.41 -26.66 2.11
CA PRO A 262 5.59 -27.69 1.48
C PRO A 262 4.15 -27.34 1.81
N ASP A 263 3.27 -27.43 0.81
CA ASP A 263 1.84 -27.55 1.04
C ASP A 263 1.71 -28.59 2.16
N GLU A 264 1.48 -28.15 3.40
CA GLU A 264 1.06 -29.04 4.46
C GLU A 264 -0.31 -29.44 3.98
N GLY A 265 -0.32 -30.48 3.15
CA GLY A 265 -1.51 -31.06 2.59
C GLY A 265 -2.45 -31.17 3.77
N TYR A 266 -3.58 -30.48 3.64
CA TYR A 266 -4.79 -30.97 4.27
C TYR A 266 -4.96 -32.39 3.70
N ASP A 267 -4.28 -33.35 4.34
CA ASP A 267 -4.73 -34.73 4.37
C ASP A 267 -6.12 -34.60 5.00
N ASP A 268 -7.13 -34.40 4.16
CA ASP A 268 -8.46 -34.93 4.37
C ASP A 268 -8.23 -36.42 4.63
N ASP A 269 -7.95 -36.75 5.89
CA ASP A 269 -8.17 -38.07 6.44
C ASP A 269 -9.68 -38.26 6.36
N ASP A 270 -10.13 -38.62 5.15
CA ASP A 270 -11.41 -39.23 4.84
C ASP A 270 -11.49 -40.50 5.70
N GLY A 271 -11.81 -40.27 6.98
CA GLY A 271 -12.12 -41.27 7.96
C GLY A 271 -13.33 -42.04 7.46
N ASP A 272 -13.03 -43.14 6.81
CA ASP A 272 -13.90 -44.20 6.32
C ASP A 272 -14.83 -44.66 7.47
N TRP A 273 -15.97 -43.97 7.65
CA TRP A 273 -17.04 -44.43 8.52
C TRP A 273 -17.77 -45.57 7.81
N ASP A 274 -17.21 -46.77 8.00
CA ASP A 274 -17.75 -48.05 7.56
C ASP A 274 -19.21 -48.23 8.04
N GLU A 275 -20.15 -47.87 7.17
CA GLU A 275 -21.54 -48.31 7.26
C GLU A 275 -21.62 -49.82 7.02
N ARG A 276 -21.63 -50.57 8.12
CA ARG A 276 -22.36 -51.84 8.29
C ARG A 276 -22.25 -52.27 9.75
N THR A 277 -23.30 -52.35 10.55
CA THR A 277 -24.29 -53.43 10.39
C THR A 277 -25.57 -53.14 11.18
N LEU A 278 -26.71 -53.09 10.47
CA LEU A 278 -27.95 -53.68 10.96
C LEU A 278 -27.91 -55.16 10.59
N HIS A 279 -27.53 -56.00 11.57
CA HIS A 279 -28.20 -57.26 11.96
C HIS A 279 -27.33 -58.10 12.89
#